data_AF-A0A378B375-F1
#
_entry.id   AF-A0A378B375-F1
#
_cell.length_a   1.000
_cell.length_b   1.000
_cell.length_c   1.000
_cell.angle_alpha   90.00
_cell.angle_beta   90.00
_cell.angle_gamma   90.00
#
_symmetry.space_group_name_H-M   'P 1'
#
loop_
_entity.id
_entity.type
_entity.pdbx_description
1 polymer ?
#
loop_
_entity_poly.entity_id
_entity_poly.type
_entity_poly.pdbx_seq_one_letter_code
_entity_poly.pdbx_strand_id
1 'polypeptide(L)' 'MLPELKDIQTVSRAIAFAVGKVAQEQGVAVKTSAEALLQAISDNFWLPEYRNYRRTSI' A
#
# COMPACT_ATOMS: atom_id res chain seq x y z
N MET A 1 -14.16 -19.23 -3.89
CA MET A 1 -12.81 -19.69 -4.25
C MET A 1 -11.82 -18.65 -3.77
N LEU A 2 -10.76 -19.05 -3.06
CA LEU A 2 -9.70 -18.13 -2.65
C LEU A 2 -8.73 -17.92 -3.84
N PRO A 3 -8.13 -16.72 -3.97
CA PRO A 3 -7.12 -16.48 -4.99
C PRO A 3 -5.88 -17.35 -4.75
N GLU A 4 -5.11 -17.56 -5.82
CA GLU A 4 -3.88 -18.34 -5.76
C GLU A 4 -2.82 -17.63 -4.91
N LEU A 5 -1.96 -18.41 -4.23
CA LEU A 5 -0.95 -17.85 -3.31
C LEU A 5 0.02 -16.90 -4.03
N LYS A 6 0.29 -17.14 -5.31
CA LYS A 6 1.16 -16.27 -6.13
C LYS A 6 0.61 -14.85 -6.27
N ASP A 7 -0.71 -14.68 -6.18
CA ASP A 7 -1.39 -13.40 -6.38
C ASP A 7 -1.61 -12.63 -5.06
N ILE A 8 -1.09 -13.15 -3.94
CA ILE A 8 -1.34 -12.59 -2.61
C ILE A 8 -0.93 -11.11 -2.50
N GLN A 9 0.13 -10.69 -3.20
CA GLN A 9 0.54 -9.29 -3.21
C GLN A 9 -0.48 -8.39 -3.90
N THR A 10 -1.04 -8.84 -5.02
CA THR A 10 -2.09 -8.12 -5.75
C THR A 10 -3.36 -8.03 -4.92
N VAL A 11 -3.75 -9.13 -4.29
CA VAL A 11 -4.90 -9.19 -3.39
C VAL A 11 -4.71 -8.25 -2.20
N SER A 12 -3.53 -8.24 -1.58
CA SER A 12 -3.21 -7.34 -0.46
C SER A 12 -3.33 -5.87 -0.84
N ARG A 13 -2.85 -5.46 -2.01
CA ARG A 13 -2.98 -4.08 -2.50
C ARG A 13 -4.43 -3.71 -2.80
N ALA A 14 -5.20 -4.63 -3.39
CA ALA A 14 -6.62 -4.41 -3.66
C ALA A 14 -7.42 -4.23 -2.36
N ILE A 15 -7.13 -5.03 -1.34
CA ILE A 15 -7.73 -4.89 -0.01
C ILE A 15 -7.36 -3.54 0.61
N ALA A 16 -6.08 -3.15 0.57
CA ALA A 16 -5.63 -1.86 1.10
C ALA A 16 -6.35 -0.68 0.43
N PHE A 17 -6.56 -0.73 -0.89
CA PHE A 17 -7.30 0.31 -1.61
C PHE A 17 -8.79 0.36 -1.20
N ALA A 18 -9.45 -0.79 -1.14
CA ALA A 18 -10.85 -0.87 -0.74
C ALA A 18 -11.06 -0.35 0.69
N VAL A 19 -10.21 -0.79 1.62
CA VAL A 19 -10.25 -0.33 3.03
C VAL A 19 -9.95 1.16 3.13
N GLY A 20 -8.94 1.65 2.41
CA GLY A 20 -8.61 3.08 2.39
C GLY A 20 -9.75 3.94 1.85
N LYS A 21 -10.42 3.51 0.78
CA LYS A 21 -11.59 4.21 0.24
C LYS A 21 -12.74 4.26 1.24
N VAL A 22 -13.07 3.13 1.88
CA VAL A 22 -14.12 3.08 2.90
C VAL A 22 -13.77 3.95 4.11
N ALA A 23 -12.50 3.96 4.53
CA ALA A 23 -12.02 4.82 5.61
C ALA A 23 -12.17 6.33 5.29
N GLN A 24 -11.92 6.72 4.04
CA GLN A 24 -12.15 8.09 3.56
C GLN A 24 -13.64 8.45 3.51
N GLU A 25 -14.49 7.53 3.07
CA GLU A 25 -15.96 7.71 3.02
C GLU A 25 -16.55 7.89 4.42
N GLN A 26 -16.07 7.08 5.38
CA GLN A 26 -16.48 7.15 6.80
C GLN A 26 -15.86 8.32 7.57
N GLY A 27 -14.95 9.09 6.96
CA GLY A 27 -14.32 10.25 7.58
C GLY A 27 -13.27 9.91 8.63
N VAL A 28 -12.82 8.65 8.71
CA VAL A 28 -11.73 8.21 9.60
C VAL A 28 -10.35 8.33 8.95
N ALA A 29 -10.30 8.72 7.66
CA ALA A 29 -9.09 9.04 6.92
C ALA A 29 -9.27 10.30 6.06
N VAL A 30 -8.16 10.95 5.70
CA VAL A 30 -8.15 12.14 4.83
C VAL A 30 -8.65 11.76 3.44
N LYS A 31 -9.67 12.45 2.95
CA LYS A 31 -10.18 12.28 1.57
C LYS A 31 -9.14 12.77 0.57
N THR A 32 -8.67 11.87 -0.27
CA THR A 32 -7.75 12.15 -1.39
C THR A 32 -8.34 11.58 -2.68
N SER A 33 -7.71 11.87 -3.82
CA SER A 33 -8.11 11.22 -5.07
C SER A 33 -7.76 9.73 -5.04
N ALA A 34 -8.46 8.93 -5.86
CA ALA A 34 -8.21 7.50 -5.95
C ALA A 34 -6.76 7.20 -6.38
N GLU A 35 -6.22 8.02 -7.28
CA GLU A 35 -4.85 7.92 -7.79
C GLU A 35 -3.84 8.21 -6.69
N ALA A 36 -4.09 9.24 -5.87
CA ALA A 36 -3.23 9.57 -4.74
C ALA A 36 -3.22 8.44 -3.69
N LEU A 37 -4.37 7.81 -3.44
CA LEU A 37 -4.47 6.65 -2.54
C LEU A 37 -3.70 5.44 -3.10
N LEU A 38 -3.83 5.15 -4.41
CA LEU A 38 -3.08 4.08 -5.06
C LEU A 38 -1.56 4.33 -5.00
N GLN A 39 -1.13 5.57 -5.24
CA GLN A 39 0.27 5.95 -5.15
C GLN A 39 0.80 5.78 -3.72
N ALA A 40 0.05 6.27 -2.72
CA ALA A 40 0.43 6.11 -1.33
C ALA A 40 0.54 4.63 -0.93
N ILE A 41 -0.37 3.76 -1.40
CA ILE A 41 -0.28 2.32 -1.16
C ILE A 41 1.00 1.75 -1.79
N SER A 42 1.33 2.16 -3.03
CA SER A 42 2.55 1.71 -3.71
C SER A 42 3.83 2.16 -2.97
N ASP A 43 3.88 3.43 -2.55
CA ASP A 43 5.05 4.03 -1.89
C ASP A 43 5.31 3.41 -0.51
N ASN A 44 4.25 2.99 0.18
CA ASN A 44 4.34 2.35 1.49
C ASN A 44 4.41 0.82 1.40
N PHE A 45 4.28 0.24 0.20
CA PHE A 45 4.34 -1.21 0.04
C PHE A 45 5.78 -1.69 0.24
N TRP A 46 5.97 -2.64 1.15
CA TRP A 46 7.29 -3.21 1.37
C TRP A 46 7.71 -4.08 0.18
N LEU A 47 8.93 -3.87 -0.30
CA LEU A 47 9.57 -4.68 -1.34
C LEU A 47 10.75 -5.45 -0.74
N PRO A 48 10.97 -6.71 -1.15
CA PRO A 48 12.06 -7.57 -0.67
C PRO A 48 13.40 -7.20 -1.31
N GLU A 49 13.78 -5.93 -1.23
CA GLU A 49 15.01 -5.41 -1.80
C GLU A 49 16.00 -5.07 -0.70
N TYR A 50 17.28 -5.33 -0.95
CA TYR A 50 18.34 -4.89 -0.06
C TYR A 50 18.39 -3.36 -0.06
N ARG A 51 18.27 -2.78 1.14
CA ARG A 51 18.45 -1.35 1.32
C ARG A 51 19.93 -1.00 1.19
N ASN A 52 20.23 -0.02 0.35
CA ASN A 52 21.55 0.56 0.27
C ASN A 52 21.80 1.40 1.54
N TYR A 53 22.52 0.83 2.51
CA TYR A 53 22.94 1.58 3.69
C TYR A 53 24.11 2.51 3.32
N ARG A 54 23.87 3.83 3.37
CA ARG A 54 24.98 4.78 3.38
C ARG A 54 25.54 4.86 4.79
N ARG A 55 26.86 4.72 4.89
CA ARG A 55 27.60 4.91 6.14
C ARG A 55 27.50 6.39 6.53
N THR A 56 26.66 6.70 7.52
CA THR A 56 26.73 7.97 8.23
C THR A 56 27.89 7.85 9.23
N SER A 57 29.10 8.14 8.76
CA SER A 57 30.18 8.46 9.70
C SER A 57 29.94 9.90 10.17
N ILE A 58 29.94 10.05 11.49
CA ILE A 58 29.74 11.27 12.28
C ILE A 58 30.69 12.39 11.84
#